data_AF-A0A2G8K3D6-F1
#
_entry.id   AF-A0A2G8K3D6-F1
#
_cell.length_a   1.000
_cell.length_b   1.000
_cell.length_c   1.000
_cell.angle_alpha   90.00
_cell.angle_beta   90.00
_cell.angle_gamma   90.00
#
_symmetry.space_group_name_H-M   'P 1'
#
loop_
_entity.id
_entity.type
_entity.pdbx_description
1 polymer ?
#
loop_
_entity_poly.entity_id
_entity_poly.type
_entity_poly.pdbx_seq_one_letter_code
_entity_poly.pdbx_strand_id
1 'polypeptide(L)'
;MDSTLRLVKELRPHAKWGFYHFPYCNNGKEPQRACSPGVEASNENITWLFDSSTALYPSIYLHGQETEMRDYVNGVVTEALRVRKLSNNKFADIFPYTRYLYSHSELFFTKEDLNATILQSAQMGCSGVVFWGSNNDTHTSESCSQLQSYLQVSLGPWVKRVTDAASLCSLNICSANGRCVGDILTCASSWQKLEGKGTHEKEILGMRDNRGKQSLFPCTCDCYEGWSGTSCSISG
;
A
#
# COMPACT_ATOMS: atom_id res chain seq x y z
N MET A 1 -2.12 14.36 -21.24
CA MET A 1 -2.21 13.33 -20.19
C MET A 1 -3.36 12.38 -20.48
N ASP A 2 -4.61 12.86 -20.60
CA ASP A 2 -5.78 12.01 -20.89
C ASP A 2 -5.65 11.19 -22.19
N SER A 3 -5.39 11.84 -23.32
CA SER A 3 -5.23 11.16 -24.62
C SER A 3 -4.14 10.08 -24.60
N THR A 4 -3.06 10.32 -23.86
CA THR A 4 -1.99 9.35 -23.63
C THR A 4 -2.51 8.12 -22.88
N LEU A 5 -3.23 8.32 -21.76
CA LEU A 5 -3.82 7.22 -20.97
C LEU A 5 -4.83 6.41 -21.80
N ARG A 6 -5.66 7.08 -22.61
CA ARG A 6 -6.60 6.39 -23.50
C ARG A 6 -5.86 5.51 -24.50
N LEU A 7 -4.87 6.06 -25.20
CA LEU A 7 -4.10 5.31 -26.19
C LEU A 7 -3.36 4.11 -25.57
N VAL A 8 -2.68 4.28 -24.43
CA VAL A 8 -1.93 3.17 -23.83
C VAL A 8 -2.84 2.07 -23.27
N LYS A 9 -4.04 2.42 -22.78
CA LYS A 9 -5.06 1.43 -22.40
C LYS A 9 -5.60 0.67 -23.60
N GLU A 10 -5.85 1.33 -24.72
CA GLU A 10 -6.27 0.67 -25.96
C GLU A 10 -5.19 -0.30 -26.46
N LEU A 11 -3.93 0.11 -26.43
CA LEU A 11 -2.81 -0.72 -26.88
C LEU A 11 -2.48 -1.87 -25.91
N ARG A 12 -2.67 -1.67 -24.60
CA ARG A 12 -2.31 -2.62 -23.54
C ARG A 12 -3.39 -2.61 -22.43
N PRO A 13 -4.56 -3.24 -22.68
CA PRO A 13 -5.73 -3.11 -21.80
C PRO A 13 -5.58 -3.78 -20.42
N HIS A 14 -4.66 -4.73 -20.28
CA HIS A 14 -4.41 -5.42 -19.01
C HIS A 14 -3.25 -4.81 -18.20
N ALA A 15 -2.52 -3.85 -18.77
CA ALA A 15 -1.46 -3.16 -18.05
C ALA A 15 -2.05 -2.13 -17.07
N LYS A 16 -1.33 -1.88 -15.98
CA LYS A 16 -1.70 -0.89 -14.97
C LYS A 16 -1.11 0.46 -15.35
N TRP A 17 -1.95 1.34 -15.86
CA TRP A 17 -1.60 2.67 -16.32
C TRP A 17 -1.99 3.77 -15.33
N GLY A 18 -1.09 4.71 -15.16
CA GLY A 18 -1.22 5.91 -14.34
C GLY A 18 0.06 6.74 -14.47
N PHE A 19 0.04 7.96 -13.95
CA PHE A 19 1.22 8.81 -13.92
C PHE A 19 1.94 8.69 -12.57
N TYR A 20 3.27 8.59 -12.62
CA TYR A 20 4.12 8.73 -11.45
C TYR A 20 3.79 10.03 -10.70
N HIS A 21 3.87 9.97 -9.37
CA HIS A 21 3.67 11.04 -8.41
C HIS A 21 2.20 11.44 -8.16
N PHE A 22 1.23 10.98 -8.94
CA PHE A 22 -0.18 11.34 -8.73
C PHE A 22 -0.92 10.34 -7.82
N PRO A 23 -1.78 10.83 -6.90
CA PRO A 23 -2.02 12.25 -6.58
C PRO A 23 -0.89 12.89 -5.76
N TYR A 24 -0.78 14.21 -5.86
CA TYR A 24 0.05 15.01 -4.96
C TYR A 24 -0.63 15.18 -3.60
N CYS A 25 0.16 15.45 -2.55
CA CYS A 25 -0.33 15.73 -1.19
C CYS A 25 0.29 17.01 -0.57
N ASN A 26 1.58 17.25 -0.84
CA ASN A 26 2.35 18.40 -0.33
C ASN A 26 2.30 18.59 1.20
N ASN A 27 2.33 17.49 1.95
CA ASN A 27 2.23 17.47 3.41
C ASN A 27 3.58 17.56 4.15
N GLY A 28 4.66 17.86 3.44
CA GLY A 28 6.03 17.94 3.98
C GLY A 28 6.25 19.06 5.01
N LYS A 29 5.32 20.02 5.13
CA LYS A 29 5.36 21.10 6.13
C LYS A 29 4.06 21.28 6.91
N GLU A 30 3.09 20.39 6.70
CA GLU A 30 1.77 20.51 7.33
C GLU A 30 1.80 19.97 8.77
N PRO A 31 1.19 20.68 9.75
CA PRO A 31 1.29 20.34 11.19
C PRO A 31 0.78 18.96 11.59
N GLN A 32 -0.09 18.34 10.79
CA GLN A 32 -0.64 16.99 11.02
C GLN A 32 -0.24 16.00 9.93
N ARG A 33 0.66 16.41 9.02
CA ARG A 33 1.00 15.67 7.80
C ARG A 33 -0.21 15.26 6.93
N ALA A 34 -1.38 15.88 7.16
CA ALA A 34 -2.51 15.82 6.23
C ALA A 34 -2.16 16.56 4.95
N CYS A 35 -2.81 16.23 3.84
CA CYS A 35 -2.59 16.93 2.59
C CYS A 35 -3.09 18.37 2.71
N SER A 36 -2.36 19.29 2.09
CA SER A 36 -2.75 20.70 2.14
C SER A 36 -4.13 20.88 1.45
N PRO A 37 -5.08 21.65 2.02
CA PRO A 37 -6.43 21.77 1.45
C PRO A 37 -6.44 22.27 0.00
N GLY A 38 -5.49 23.15 -0.37
CA GLY A 38 -5.35 23.62 -1.74
C GLY A 38 -4.94 22.52 -2.73
N VAL A 39 -4.15 21.53 -2.28
CA VAL A 39 -3.79 20.36 -3.11
C VAL A 39 -4.95 19.38 -3.21
N GLU A 40 -5.70 19.15 -2.14
CA GLU A 40 -6.91 18.30 -2.19
C GLU A 40 -7.94 18.86 -3.18
N ALA A 41 -8.19 20.18 -3.15
CA ALA A 41 -9.05 20.86 -4.11
C ALA A 41 -8.50 20.82 -5.54
N SER A 42 -7.18 20.92 -5.71
CA SER A 42 -6.54 20.76 -7.02
C SER A 42 -6.71 19.34 -7.56
N ASN A 43 -6.59 18.32 -6.71
CA ASN A 43 -6.84 16.92 -7.07
C ASN A 43 -8.30 16.68 -7.47
N GLU A 44 -9.28 17.33 -6.81
CA GLU A 44 -10.69 17.27 -7.21
C GLU A 44 -10.93 17.84 -8.61
N ASN A 45 -10.25 18.94 -8.96
CA ASN A 45 -10.32 19.56 -10.28
C ASN A 45 -9.71 18.71 -11.41
N ILE A 46 -8.93 17.67 -11.07
CA ILE A 46 -8.31 16.76 -12.04
C ILE A 46 -8.82 15.32 -11.91
N THR A 47 -10.02 15.11 -11.38
CA THR A 47 -10.66 13.79 -11.27
C THR A 47 -10.65 13.00 -12.58
N TRP A 48 -10.75 13.67 -13.73
CA TRP A 48 -10.60 13.05 -15.07
C TRP A 48 -9.32 12.23 -15.25
N LEU A 49 -8.23 12.60 -14.56
CA LEU A 49 -6.96 11.90 -14.60
C LEU A 49 -7.08 10.54 -13.89
N PHE A 50 -7.72 10.53 -12.73
CA PHE A 50 -7.93 9.33 -11.92
C PHE A 50 -8.97 8.41 -12.55
N ASP A 51 -10.02 8.97 -13.18
CA ASP A 51 -10.99 8.23 -13.98
C ASP A 51 -10.33 7.50 -15.16
N SER A 52 -9.34 8.16 -15.77
CA SER A 52 -8.62 7.62 -16.91
C SER A 52 -7.53 6.63 -16.52
N SER A 53 -7.16 6.56 -15.24
CA SER A 53 -6.11 5.69 -14.72
C SER A 53 -6.67 4.34 -14.28
N THR A 54 -5.88 3.28 -14.45
CA THR A 54 -6.18 1.94 -13.88
C THR A 54 -5.37 1.68 -12.61
N ALA A 55 -4.38 2.51 -12.32
CA ALA A 55 -3.61 2.51 -11.08
C ALA A 55 -3.08 3.90 -10.73
N LEU A 56 -2.82 4.14 -9.44
CA LEU A 56 -2.27 5.39 -8.89
C LEU A 56 -0.86 5.13 -8.35
N TYR A 57 0.03 6.12 -8.52
CA TYR A 57 1.46 5.98 -8.22
C TYR A 57 1.99 7.17 -7.41
N PRO A 58 1.44 7.44 -6.21
CA PRO A 58 1.89 8.56 -5.40
C PRO A 58 3.35 8.38 -4.95
N SER A 59 4.08 9.47 -4.75
CA SER A 59 5.47 9.41 -4.27
C SER A 59 5.52 9.54 -2.75
N ILE A 60 6.16 8.59 -2.08
CA ILE A 60 6.35 8.55 -0.62
C ILE A 60 7.84 8.55 -0.25
N TYR A 61 8.66 9.23 -1.05
CA TYR A 61 10.10 9.33 -0.82
C TYR A 61 10.38 10.07 0.49
N LEU A 62 11.33 9.56 1.26
CA LEU A 62 11.78 10.16 2.52
C LEU A 62 13.10 10.91 2.27
N HIS A 63 13.30 12.06 2.89
CA HIS A 63 14.53 12.87 2.75
C HIS A 63 15.46 12.78 3.97
N GLY A 64 15.04 12.09 5.04
CA GLY A 64 15.84 11.87 6.25
C GLY A 64 15.88 13.07 7.20
N GLN A 65 15.13 14.13 6.89
CA GLN A 65 15.01 15.34 7.71
C GLN A 65 13.62 15.46 8.36
N GLU A 66 12.71 14.57 7.98
CA GLU A 66 11.34 14.59 8.46
C GLU A 66 11.24 13.96 9.84
N THR A 67 10.72 14.72 10.79
CA THR A 67 10.04 14.12 11.94
C THR A 67 8.71 13.54 11.46
N GLU A 68 8.32 12.39 12.01
CA GLU A 68 7.01 11.78 11.77
C GLU A 68 6.81 11.25 10.33
N MET A 69 7.80 10.52 9.80
CA MET A 69 7.77 9.91 8.47
C MET A 69 6.53 9.03 8.25
N ARG A 70 6.07 8.34 9.31
CA ARG A 70 4.84 7.55 9.29
C ARG A 70 3.60 8.40 8.97
N ASP A 71 3.50 9.60 9.54
CA ASP A 71 2.35 10.49 9.31
C ASP A 71 2.45 11.14 7.93
N TYR A 72 3.67 11.44 7.46
CA TYR A 72 3.90 11.86 6.08
C TYR A 72 3.39 10.81 5.07
N VAL A 73 3.81 9.56 5.19
CA VAL A 73 3.34 8.48 4.30
C VAL A 73 1.84 8.27 4.45
N ASN A 74 1.31 8.34 5.69
CA ASN A 74 -0.11 8.23 5.97
C ASN A 74 -0.93 9.25 5.16
N GLY A 75 -0.53 10.52 5.18
CA GLY A 75 -1.23 11.59 4.45
C GLY A 75 -1.26 11.34 2.95
N VAL A 76 -0.11 11.02 2.36
CA VAL A 76 0.01 10.75 0.92
C VAL A 76 -0.87 9.57 0.49
N VAL A 77 -0.82 8.45 1.23
CA VAL A 77 -1.63 7.26 0.91
C VAL A 77 -3.12 7.50 1.16
N THR A 78 -3.46 8.26 2.21
CA THR A 78 -4.85 8.66 2.49
C THR A 78 -5.43 9.45 1.33
N GLU A 79 -4.65 10.35 0.73
CA GLU A 79 -5.11 11.10 -0.45
C GLU A 79 -5.27 10.23 -1.69
N ALA A 80 -4.36 9.29 -1.93
CA ALA A 80 -4.52 8.30 -2.99
C ALA A 80 -5.82 7.48 -2.83
N LEU A 81 -6.14 7.07 -1.60
CA LEU A 81 -7.39 6.39 -1.28
C LEU A 81 -8.61 7.32 -1.43
N ARG A 82 -8.49 8.60 -1.07
CA ARG A 82 -9.56 9.60 -1.21
C ARG A 82 -9.89 9.84 -2.68
N VAL A 83 -8.91 10.11 -3.53
CA VAL A 83 -9.16 10.35 -4.96
C VAL A 83 -9.64 9.10 -5.69
N ARG A 84 -9.20 7.89 -5.29
CA ARG A 84 -9.78 6.62 -5.77
C ARG A 84 -11.27 6.50 -5.43
N LYS A 85 -11.68 6.95 -4.25
CA LYS A 85 -13.09 7.00 -3.85
C LYS A 85 -13.89 8.05 -4.60
N LEU A 86 -13.25 9.09 -5.15
CA LEU A 86 -13.91 10.11 -5.97
C LEU A 86 -14.00 9.68 -7.44
N SER A 87 -13.01 8.98 -7.96
CA SER A 87 -12.94 8.57 -9.37
C SER A 87 -13.99 7.51 -9.75
N ASN A 88 -14.30 7.38 -11.03
CA ASN A 88 -15.20 6.35 -11.55
C ASN A 88 -14.66 4.93 -11.34
N ASN A 89 -13.33 4.78 -11.25
CA ASN A 89 -12.67 3.50 -10.98
C ASN A 89 -12.34 3.34 -9.50
N LYS A 90 -13.31 2.86 -8.72
CA LYS A 90 -13.16 2.64 -7.26
C LYS A 90 -12.17 1.52 -6.91
N PHE A 91 -11.80 0.68 -7.88
CA PHE A 91 -10.91 -0.47 -7.71
C PHE A 91 -9.51 -0.23 -8.28
N ALA A 92 -9.18 1.02 -8.66
CA ALA A 92 -7.84 1.35 -9.14
C ALA A 92 -6.78 0.91 -8.11
N ASP A 93 -5.76 0.20 -8.61
CA ASP A 93 -4.66 -0.24 -7.76
C ASP A 93 -3.83 0.96 -7.29
N ILE A 94 -3.28 0.89 -6.09
CA ILE A 94 -2.41 1.95 -5.56
C ILE A 94 -1.05 1.35 -5.29
N PHE A 95 -0.02 1.89 -5.95
CA PHE A 95 1.37 1.48 -5.82
C PHE A 95 2.24 2.69 -5.47
N PRO A 96 2.37 3.04 -4.18
CA PRO A 96 3.24 4.13 -3.78
C PRO A 96 4.68 3.87 -4.23
N TYR A 97 5.29 4.88 -4.85
CA TYR A 97 6.70 4.89 -5.19
C TYR A 97 7.50 5.23 -3.94
N THR A 98 8.38 4.31 -3.56
CA THR A 98 9.31 4.47 -2.44
C THR A 98 10.74 4.27 -2.92
N ARG A 99 11.70 4.75 -2.12
CA ARG A 99 13.12 4.45 -2.30
C ARG A 99 13.55 3.42 -1.25
N TYR A 100 14.82 3.02 -1.30
CA TYR A 100 15.49 2.28 -0.24
C TYR A 100 16.63 3.11 0.39
N LEU A 101 16.89 4.29 -0.16
CA LEU A 101 17.80 5.34 0.31
C LEU A 101 17.00 6.61 0.55
N TYR A 102 17.38 7.42 1.53
CA TYR A 102 16.82 8.77 1.63
C TYR A 102 17.19 9.59 0.39
N SER A 103 16.26 10.43 -0.07
CA SER A 103 16.45 11.27 -1.24
C SER A 103 17.66 12.18 -1.05
N HIS A 104 18.55 12.21 -2.06
CA HIS A 104 19.81 12.95 -2.02
C HIS A 104 20.78 12.50 -0.90
N SER A 105 20.69 11.23 -0.50
CA SER A 105 21.57 10.61 0.51
C SER A 105 21.99 9.20 0.09
N GLU A 106 23.13 8.74 0.63
CA GLU A 106 23.62 7.36 0.51
C GLU A 106 23.20 6.48 1.70
N LEU A 107 22.43 7.03 2.64
CA LEU A 107 21.94 6.30 3.79
C LEU A 107 20.71 5.47 3.43
N PHE A 108 20.78 4.17 3.75
CA PHE A 108 19.65 3.25 3.62
C PHE A 108 18.57 3.50 4.66
N PHE A 109 17.33 3.18 4.32
CA PHE A 109 16.21 3.23 5.25
C PHE A 109 16.45 2.32 6.46
N THR A 110 16.13 2.85 7.64
CA THR A 110 16.08 2.05 8.87
C THR A 110 14.90 1.09 8.84
N LYS A 111 14.83 0.16 9.80
CA LYS A 111 13.67 -0.72 9.93
C LYS A 111 12.40 0.07 10.20
N GLU A 112 12.49 1.15 10.96
CA GLU A 112 11.41 2.07 11.27
C GLU A 112 10.86 2.72 10.00
N ASP A 113 11.72 3.10 9.06
CA ASP A 113 11.31 3.71 7.79
C ASP A 113 10.76 2.70 6.79
N LEU A 114 11.30 1.47 6.81
CA LEU A 114 10.68 0.34 6.12
C LEU A 114 9.29 0.02 6.67
N ASN A 115 9.04 0.25 7.97
CA ASN A 115 7.69 0.12 8.53
C ASN A 115 6.79 1.26 8.04
N ALA A 116 7.28 2.51 8.09
CA ALA A 116 6.54 3.69 7.67
C ALA A 116 6.21 3.69 6.16
N THR A 117 7.03 3.04 5.33
CA THR A 117 6.79 3.01 3.87
C THR A 117 6.09 1.72 3.43
N ILE A 118 6.68 0.55 3.68
CA ILE A 118 6.22 -0.73 3.11
C ILE A 118 5.05 -1.29 3.93
N LEU A 119 5.28 -1.49 5.23
CA LEU A 119 4.27 -2.11 6.09
C LEU A 119 3.02 -1.22 6.15
N GLN A 120 3.20 0.09 6.38
CA GLN A 120 2.07 1.02 6.44
C GLN A 120 1.27 1.02 5.13
N SER A 121 1.92 1.07 3.96
CA SER A 121 1.20 1.00 2.68
C SER A 121 0.37 -0.28 2.57
N ALA A 122 0.92 -1.43 2.94
CA ALA A 122 0.19 -2.69 2.95
C ALA A 122 -0.99 -2.67 3.95
N GLN A 123 -0.76 -2.16 5.17
CA GLN A 123 -1.79 -2.02 6.21
C GLN A 123 -2.90 -1.04 5.82
N MET A 124 -2.64 -0.09 4.93
CA MET A 124 -3.63 0.85 4.39
C MET A 124 -4.37 0.30 3.16
N GLY A 125 -4.06 -0.90 2.70
CA GLY A 125 -4.73 -1.54 1.56
C GLY A 125 -4.16 -1.17 0.18
N CYS A 126 -2.93 -0.64 0.10
CA CYS A 126 -2.25 -0.48 -1.17
C CYS A 126 -2.01 -1.84 -1.84
N SER A 127 -2.03 -1.87 -3.17
CA SER A 127 -1.84 -3.08 -3.97
C SER A 127 -0.39 -3.57 -3.97
N GLY A 128 0.54 -2.71 -3.57
CA GLY A 128 1.97 -2.99 -3.44
C GLY A 128 2.75 -1.69 -3.28
N VAL A 129 4.08 -1.76 -3.43
CA VAL A 129 4.96 -0.59 -3.52
C VAL A 129 5.92 -0.75 -4.69
N VAL A 130 6.37 0.35 -5.28
CA VAL A 130 7.43 0.35 -6.30
C VAL A 130 8.70 0.90 -5.67
N PHE A 131 9.75 0.08 -5.60
CA PHE A 131 11.09 0.57 -5.25
C PHE A 131 11.73 1.21 -6.47
N TRP A 132 12.08 2.49 -6.35
CA TRP A 132 12.81 3.20 -7.38
C TRP A 132 14.25 3.47 -6.95
N GLY A 133 15.19 3.08 -7.80
CA GLY A 133 16.61 3.41 -7.68
C GLY A 133 17.03 4.37 -8.79
N SER A 134 17.89 5.33 -8.44
CA SER A 134 18.59 6.19 -9.38
C SER A 134 19.83 5.48 -9.90
N ASN A 135 20.26 5.79 -11.13
CA ASN A 135 21.54 5.30 -11.66
C ASN A 135 22.73 5.72 -10.76
N ASN A 136 22.60 6.84 -10.03
CA ASN A 136 23.63 7.27 -9.08
C ASN A 136 23.68 6.39 -7.82
N ASP A 137 22.62 5.67 -7.48
CA ASP A 137 22.57 4.83 -6.27
C ASP A 137 23.44 3.56 -6.41
N THR A 138 23.82 3.21 -7.65
CA THR A 138 24.55 1.98 -8.01
C THR A 138 25.69 2.24 -9.00
N HIS A 139 26.28 3.43 -8.96
CA HIS A 139 27.28 3.86 -9.94
C HIS A 139 28.70 3.29 -9.69
N THR A 140 28.97 2.72 -8.52
CA THR A 140 30.25 2.08 -8.18
C THR A 140 30.06 0.63 -7.74
N SER A 141 31.11 -0.20 -7.89
CA SER A 141 31.11 -1.57 -7.36
C SER A 141 30.82 -1.60 -5.86
N GLU A 142 31.34 -0.63 -5.11
CA GLU A 142 31.12 -0.55 -3.67
C GLU A 142 29.65 -0.25 -3.34
N SER A 143 29.03 0.73 -4.01
CA SER A 143 27.60 1.03 -3.83
C SER A 143 26.70 -0.19 -4.14
N CYS A 144 27.05 -0.96 -5.17
CA CYS A 144 26.36 -2.21 -5.50
C CYS A 144 26.52 -3.28 -4.41
N SER A 145 27.72 -3.46 -3.87
CA SER A 145 28.00 -4.42 -2.79
C SER A 145 27.30 -4.04 -1.48
N GLN A 146 27.22 -2.74 -1.18
CA GLN A 146 26.47 -2.24 -0.03
C GLN A 146 24.96 -2.46 -0.21
N LEU A 147 24.41 -2.15 -1.39
CA LEU A 147 23.01 -2.44 -1.69
C LEU A 147 22.69 -3.93 -1.61
N GLN A 148 23.55 -4.79 -2.16
CA GLN A 148 23.40 -6.24 -2.05
C GLN A 148 23.34 -6.69 -0.60
N SER A 149 24.26 -6.19 0.23
CA SER A 149 24.28 -6.49 1.67
C SER A 149 22.98 -6.03 2.35
N TYR A 150 22.53 -4.80 2.08
CA TYR A 150 21.29 -4.25 2.62
C TYR A 150 20.05 -5.06 2.18
N LEU A 151 19.99 -5.51 0.93
CA LEU A 151 18.93 -6.37 0.42
C LEU A 151 18.87 -7.70 1.16
N GLN A 152 20.02 -8.31 1.44
CA GLN A 152 20.09 -9.61 2.10
C GLN A 152 19.74 -9.54 3.59
N VAL A 153 20.18 -8.50 4.30
CA VAL A 153 20.08 -8.44 5.76
C VAL A 153 18.89 -7.64 6.27
N SER A 154 18.38 -6.69 5.48
CA SER A 154 17.33 -5.74 5.91
C SER A 154 16.13 -5.75 4.98
N LEU A 155 16.26 -5.22 3.77
CA LEU A 155 15.10 -4.95 2.91
C LEU A 155 14.40 -6.24 2.45
N GLY A 156 15.15 -7.22 1.95
CA GLY A 156 14.60 -8.48 1.45
C GLY A 156 13.81 -9.28 2.50
N PRO A 157 14.40 -9.58 3.68
CA PRO A 157 13.68 -10.25 4.76
C PRO A 157 12.43 -9.49 5.21
N TRP A 158 12.48 -8.16 5.22
CA TRP A 158 11.34 -7.34 5.61
C TRP A 158 10.21 -7.36 4.56
N VAL A 159 10.54 -7.15 3.28
CA VAL A 159 9.58 -7.26 2.17
C VAL A 159 8.90 -8.64 2.17
N LYS A 160 9.68 -9.71 2.37
CA LYS A 160 9.15 -11.07 2.48
C LYS A 160 8.13 -11.18 3.62
N ARG A 161 8.50 -10.74 4.82
CA ARG A 161 7.63 -10.81 6.00
C ARG A 161 6.31 -10.06 5.80
N VAL A 162 6.35 -8.85 5.24
CA VAL A 162 5.14 -8.05 4.99
C VAL A 162 4.27 -8.73 3.92
N THR A 163 4.89 -9.23 2.85
CA THR A 163 4.19 -9.92 1.75
C THR A 163 3.53 -11.22 2.22
N ASP A 164 4.24 -12.04 2.99
CA ASP A 164 3.71 -13.27 3.58
C ASP A 164 2.51 -12.97 4.48
N ALA A 165 2.61 -11.95 5.33
CA ALA A 165 1.53 -11.56 6.23
C ALA A 165 0.29 -11.03 5.48
N ALA A 166 0.49 -10.18 4.47
CA ALA A 166 -0.61 -9.69 3.63
C ALA A 166 -1.31 -10.84 2.89
N SER A 167 -0.53 -11.78 2.35
CA SER A 167 -1.05 -12.94 1.61
C SER A 167 -1.80 -13.90 2.52
N LEU A 168 -1.24 -14.23 3.69
CA LEU A 168 -1.88 -15.10 4.67
C LEU A 168 -3.17 -14.48 5.21
N CYS A 169 -3.14 -13.16 5.44
CA CYS A 169 -4.33 -12.44 5.86
C CYS A 169 -5.40 -12.46 4.75
N SER A 170 -5.05 -12.13 3.51
CA SER A 170 -5.99 -12.18 2.39
C SER A 170 -6.65 -13.56 2.27
N LEU A 171 -5.85 -14.64 2.28
CA LEU A 171 -6.33 -16.01 2.15
C LEU A 171 -7.34 -16.38 3.25
N ASN A 172 -6.96 -16.18 4.51
CA ASN A 172 -7.70 -16.73 5.64
C ASN A 172 -8.76 -15.78 6.22
N ILE A 173 -8.55 -14.47 6.08
CA ILE A 173 -9.42 -13.43 6.65
C ILE A 173 -10.30 -12.82 5.57
N CYS A 174 -9.85 -12.68 4.33
CA CYS A 174 -10.62 -12.06 3.24
C CYS A 174 -10.97 -13.05 2.12
N SER A 175 -11.01 -14.35 2.42
CA SER A 175 -11.42 -15.42 1.49
C SER A 175 -10.63 -15.42 0.16
N ALA A 176 -9.39 -14.95 0.17
CA ALA A 176 -8.56 -14.69 -1.02
C ALA A 176 -9.15 -13.69 -2.04
N ASN A 177 -10.24 -13.03 -1.69
CA ASN A 177 -11.05 -12.15 -2.55
C ASN A 177 -11.01 -10.69 -2.09
N GLY A 178 -10.05 -10.35 -1.23
CA GLY A 178 -9.84 -8.99 -0.76
C GLY A 178 -8.48 -8.82 -0.10
N ARG A 179 -8.11 -7.57 0.13
CA ARG A 179 -6.90 -7.17 0.85
C ARG A 179 -7.25 -6.91 2.31
N CYS A 180 -6.35 -7.25 3.22
CA CYS A 180 -6.52 -6.83 4.60
C CYS A 180 -6.09 -5.37 4.81
N VAL A 181 -6.87 -4.64 5.58
CA VAL A 181 -6.59 -3.27 6.03
C VAL A 181 -6.56 -3.25 7.56
N GLY A 182 -5.50 -2.70 8.16
CA GLY A 182 -5.23 -2.74 9.60
C GLY A 182 -3.95 -3.51 9.92
N ASP A 183 -3.79 -4.03 11.14
CA ASP A 183 -2.55 -4.69 11.56
C ASP A 183 -2.40 -6.11 10.99
N ILE A 184 -1.94 -6.17 9.73
CA ILE A 184 -1.78 -7.42 8.97
C ILE A 184 -0.81 -8.42 9.61
N LEU A 185 0.21 -7.96 10.36
CA LEU A 185 1.17 -8.84 11.02
C LEU A 185 0.51 -9.56 12.19
N THR A 186 -0.26 -8.83 12.99
CA THR A 186 -1.02 -9.41 14.09
C THR A 186 -2.16 -10.28 13.56
N CYS A 187 -2.81 -9.89 12.46
CA CYS A 187 -3.83 -10.73 11.82
C CYS A 187 -3.28 -12.08 11.35
N ALA A 188 -2.17 -12.06 10.61
CA ALA A 188 -1.52 -13.28 10.12
C ALA A 188 -1.08 -14.19 11.28
N SER A 189 -0.42 -13.64 12.30
CA SER A 189 0.06 -14.43 13.44
C SER A 189 -1.07 -14.94 14.35
N SER A 190 -2.17 -14.19 14.48
CA SER A 190 -3.35 -14.63 15.24
C SER A 190 -4.02 -15.82 14.57
N TRP A 191 -4.09 -15.82 13.23
CA TRP A 191 -4.58 -16.96 12.47
C TRP A 191 -3.72 -18.21 12.70
N GLN A 192 -2.39 -18.10 12.52
CA GLN A 192 -1.47 -19.24 12.70
C GLN A 192 -1.57 -19.85 14.10
N LYS A 193 -1.77 -19.03 15.14
CA LYS A 193 -1.96 -19.50 16.51
C LYS A 193 -3.27 -20.29 16.70
N LEU A 194 -4.34 -19.90 16.01
CA LEU A 194 -5.62 -20.61 16.06
C LEU A 194 -5.51 -21.94 15.33
N GLU A 195 -4.92 -21.93 14.13
CA GLU A 195 -4.67 -23.14 13.34
C GLU A 195 -3.84 -24.17 14.12
N GLY A 196 -2.75 -23.74 14.76
CA GLY A 196 -1.91 -24.59 15.61
C GLY A 196 -2.59 -25.15 16.86
N LYS A 197 -3.76 -24.61 17.25
CA LYS A 197 -4.60 -25.12 18.36
C LYS A 197 -5.69 -26.08 17.90
N GLY A 198 -5.81 -26.36 16.61
CA GLY A 198 -6.79 -27.30 16.06
C GLY A 198 -8.22 -26.78 15.96
N THR A 199 -8.46 -25.48 16.16
CA THR A 199 -9.79 -24.88 15.89
C THR A 199 -10.11 -24.99 14.41
N HIS A 200 -11.27 -25.56 14.07
CA HIS A 200 -11.66 -25.78 12.69
C HIS A 200 -11.96 -24.45 11.96
N GLU A 201 -11.55 -24.34 10.70
CA GLU A 201 -11.72 -23.16 9.85
C GLU A 201 -13.17 -22.61 9.85
N LYS A 202 -14.16 -23.52 9.84
CA LYS A 202 -15.59 -23.18 9.91
C LYS A 202 -16.01 -22.56 11.24
N GLU A 203 -15.36 -22.91 12.35
CA GLU A 203 -15.63 -22.31 13.66
C GLU A 203 -15.05 -20.90 13.75
N ILE A 204 -13.85 -20.68 13.21
CA ILE A 204 -13.20 -19.35 13.18
C ILE A 204 -13.98 -18.39 12.28
N LEU A 205 -14.42 -18.85 11.11
CA LEU A 205 -15.26 -18.08 10.20
C LEU A 205 -16.68 -17.86 10.76
N GLY A 206 -17.29 -18.86 11.42
CA GLY A 206 -18.61 -18.76 12.05
C GLY A 206 -18.66 -17.85 13.29
N MET A 207 -17.53 -17.63 13.97
CA MET A 207 -17.41 -16.64 15.05
C MET A 207 -17.49 -15.19 14.57
N ARG A 208 -17.34 -14.92 13.27
CA ARG A 208 -17.46 -13.58 12.67
C ARG A 208 -18.90 -13.11 12.50
N ASP A 209 -19.83 -14.04 12.30
CA ASP A 209 -21.21 -13.71 11.89
C ASP A 209 -22.14 -13.53 13.10
N ASN A 210 -21.89 -14.25 14.20
CA ASN A 210 -22.90 -14.41 15.26
C ASN A 210 -22.77 -13.51 16.50
N ARG A 211 -21.80 -12.60 16.57
CA ARG A 211 -21.67 -11.72 17.74
C ARG A 211 -21.25 -10.33 17.32
N GLY A 212 -22.15 -9.35 17.45
CA GLY A 212 -21.88 -7.91 17.34
C GLY A 212 -20.93 -7.36 18.41
N LYS A 213 -19.83 -8.06 18.70
CA LYS A 213 -18.77 -7.70 19.63
C LYS A 213 -17.43 -7.93 18.94
N GLN A 214 -16.72 -6.84 18.68
CA GLN A 214 -15.29 -6.68 18.44
C GLN A 214 -14.63 -7.73 17.52
N SER A 215 -14.22 -7.29 16.32
CA SER A 215 -13.46 -8.10 15.36
C SER A 215 -12.35 -8.89 16.06
N LEU A 216 -12.37 -10.22 15.91
CA LEU A 216 -11.37 -11.15 16.44
C LEU A 216 -9.93 -10.78 16.01
N PHE A 217 -9.82 -10.04 14.91
CA PHE A 217 -8.56 -9.63 14.31
C PHE A 217 -8.46 -8.09 14.23
N PRO A 218 -7.27 -7.50 14.39
CA PRO A 218 -7.06 -6.06 14.26
C PRO A 218 -7.01 -5.57 12.80
N CYS A 219 -7.72 -6.24 11.89
CA CYS A 219 -7.84 -5.88 10.48
C CYS A 219 -9.24 -6.18 9.94
N THR A 220 -9.56 -5.52 8.82
CA THR A 220 -10.78 -5.63 8.03
C THR A 220 -10.43 -5.96 6.58
N CYS A 221 -11.42 -6.17 5.72
CA CYS A 221 -11.21 -6.49 4.31
C CYS A 221 -11.63 -5.33 3.38
N ASP A 222 -10.76 -5.00 2.43
CA ASP A 222 -11.06 -4.20 1.23
C ASP A 222 -11.22 -5.19 0.05
N CYS A 223 -12.46 -5.45 -0.36
CA CYS A 223 -12.76 -6.51 -1.31
C CYS A 223 -12.37 -6.16 -2.75
N TYR A 224 -11.95 -7.17 -3.51
CA TYR A 224 -11.72 -7.02 -4.94
C TYR A 224 -13.04 -6.79 -5.69
N GLU A 225 -12.92 -6.26 -6.91
CA GLU A 225 -14.06 -6.07 -7.80
C GLU A 225 -14.85 -7.38 -7.97
N GLY A 226 -16.17 -7.31 -7.82
CA GLY A 226 -17.07 -8.47 -7.85
C GLY A 226 -17.26 -9.19 -6.51
N TRP A 227 -16.61 -8.76 -5.42
CA TRP A 227 -16.74 -9.36 -4.10
C TRP A 227 -17.22 -8.39 -3.03
N SER A 228 -17.95 -8.91 -2.03
CA SER A 228 -18.53 -8.11 -0.96
C SER A 228 -18.66 -8.89 0.36
N GLY A 229 -19.11 -8.18 1.40
CA GLY A 229 -19.21 -8.69 2.77
C GLY A 229 -17.96 -8.43 3.60
N THR A 230 -18.05 -8.66 4.92
CA THR A 230 -16.97 -8.37 5.88
C THR A 230 -15.72 -9.23 5.67
N SER A 231 -15.85 -10.37 4.99
CA SER A 231 -14.76 -11.29 4.63
C SER A 231 -14.59 -11.49 3.12
N CYS A 232 -15.26 -10.70 2.27
CA CYS A 232 -15.22 -10.84 0.81
C CYS A 232 -15.63 -12.24 0.30
N SER A 233 -16.55 -12.92 0.99
CA SER A 233 -17.00 -14.26 0.62
C SER A 233 -18.24 -14.27 -0.28
N ILE A 234 -18.87 -13.11 -0.51
CA ILE A 234 -20.08 -12.99 -1.31
C ILE A 234 -19.70 -12.48 -2.70
N SER A 235 -19.94 -13.28 -3.74
CA SER A 235 -19.79 -12.87 -5.14
C SER A 235 -21.02 -12.07 -5.59
N GLY A 236 -20.80 -10.95 -6.28
CA GLY A 236 -21.83 -10.12 -6.91
C GLY A 236 -22.16 -10.52 -8.35
#